data_AF-A0A565BPK9-F1
#
_entry.id   AF-A0A565BPK9-F1
#
_cell.length_a   1.000
_cell.length_b   1.000
_cell.length_c   1.000
_cell.angle_alpha   90.00
_cell.angle_beta   90.00
_cell.angle_gamma   90.00
#
_symmetry.space_group_name_H-M   'P 1'
#
loop_
_entity.id
_entity.type
_entity.pdbx_description
1 polymer ?
#
loop_
_entity_poly.entity_id
_entity_poly.type
_entity_poly.pdbx_seq_one_letter_code
_entity_poly.pdbx_strand_id
1 'polypeptide(L)'
;MHGSHGCSKRIVRLNHESEFVTGISGEVYDGGLISSLTFHTNQRKDEAFHLTLNIGKTGPPMKMEFHSGILERCEFEGFFGAHDDTYLSTINFSVRHIFHDIETIK
;
A
#
# COMPACT_ATOMS: atom_id res chain seq x y z
N MET A 1 8.56 -8.60 11.66
CA MET A 1 8.69 -7.27 11.03
C MET A 1 9.68 -7.42 9.89
N HIS A 2 9.37 -6.85 8.72
CA HIS A 2 10.30 -6.75 7.59
C HIS A 2 10.72 -5.28 7.46
N GLY A 3 11.98 -4.99 7.12
CA GLY A 3 12.47 -3.60 7.12
C GLY A 3 13.81 -3.40 7.80
N SER A 4 14.42 -2.24 7.51
CA SER A 4 15.38 -1.60 8.40
C SER A 4 14.72 -1.25 9.74
N HIS A 5 15.51 -1.20 10.82
CA HIS A 5 15.01 -0.94 12.17
C HIS A 5 14.77 0.56 12.35
N GLY A 6 13.52 0.99 12.18
CA GLY A 6 13.10 2.37 12.43
C GLY A 6 12.83 2.68 13.92
N CYS A 7 12.95 3.95 14.30
CA CYS A 7 12.70 4.43 15.67
C CYS A 7 11.22 4.69 15.99
N SER A 8 10.34 4.74 14.97
CA SER A 8 8.90 5.03 15.14
C SER A 8 8.05 3.99 14.43
N LYS A 9 6.87 3.69 14.99
CA LYS A 9 5.91 2.72 14.45
C LYS A 9 4.51 3.31 14.49
N ARG A 10 3.78 3.19 13.38
CA ARG A 10 2.34 3.46 13.32
C ARG A 10 1.60 2.17 13.00
N ILE A 11 0.48 1.95 13.67
CA ILE A 11 -0.40 0.80 13.44
C ILE A 11 -1.64 1.31 12.73
N VAL A 12 -1.85 0.87 11.48
CA VAL A 12 -3.11 1.05 10.76
C VAL A 12 -4.01 -0.14 11.12
N ARG A 13 -5.16 0.14 11.75
CA ARG A 13 -6.13 -0.89 12.15
C ARG A 13 -7.33 -0.85 11.22
N LEU A 14 -7.65 -1.99 10.61
CA LEU A 14 -8.87 -2.17 9.83
C LEU A 14 -10.03 -2.55 10.75
N ASN A 15 -11.22 -2.11 10.40
CA ASN A 15 -12.45 -2.55 11.03
C ASN A 15 -12.65 -4.04 10.76
N HIS A 16 -12.88 -4.81 11.82
CA HIS A 16 -12.95 -6.26 11.75
C HIS A 16 -14.09 -6.74 10.82
N GLU A 17 -13.85 -7.85 10.13
CA GLU A 17 -14.72 -8.58 9.17
C GLU A 17 -15.09 -7.87 7.86
N SER A 18 -15.38 -6.58 7.89
CA SER A 18 -15.94 -5.86 6.73
C SER A 18 -14.95 -4.97 5.98
N GLU A 19 -13.79 -4.66 6.58
CA GLU A 19 -12.80 -3.79 5.97
C GLU A 19 -11.56 -4.55 5.50
N PHE A 20 -11.19 -4.35 4.24
CA PHE A 20 -10.03 -4.96 3.61
C PHE A 20 -9.35 -3.99 2.63
N VAL A 21 -8.07 -4.22 2.39
CA VAL A 21 -7.25 -3.38 1.50
C VAL A 21 -7.63 -3.69 0.05
N THR A 22 -7.90 -2.63 -0.71
CA THR A 22 -8.24 -2.66 -2.15
C THR A 22 -7.19 -1.97 -3.01
N GLY A 23 -6.29 -1.20 -2.40
CA GLY A 23 -5.27 -0.45 -3.12
C GLY A 23 -4.26 0.20 -2.20
N ILE A 24 -3.25 0.80 -2.83
CA ILE A 24 -2.24 1.63 -2.18
C ILE A 24 -1.97 2.86 -3.04
N SER A 25 -1.64 3.98 -2.40
CA SER A 25 -1.09 5.14 -3.07
C SER A 25 0.06 5.71 -2.27
N GLY A 26 0.90 6.51 -2.92
CA GLY A 26 2.03 7.13 -2.26
C GLY A 26 2.73 8.14 -3.13
N GLU A 27 3.74 8.74 -2.53
CA GLU A 27 4.66 9.68 -3.16
C GLU A 27 6.06 9.08 -3.16
N VAL A 28 6.77 9.29 -4.27
CA VAL A 28 8.14 8.79 -4.47
C VAL A 28 9.01 9.95 -4.94
N TYR A 29 10.11 10.21 -4.24
CA TYR A 29 11.10 11.19 -4.68
C TYR A 29 12.09 10.58 -5.68
N ASP A 30 12.79 11.46 -6.41
CA ASP A 30 13.94 11.09 -7.22
C ASP A 30 14.93 10.27 -6.37
N GLY A 31 15.34 9.11 -6.89
CA GLY A 31 16.14 8.13 -6.15
C GLY A 31 15.35 6.96 -5.54
N GLY A 32 14.03 6.94 -5.71
CA GLY A 32 13.18 5.79 -5.35
C GLY A 32 12.76 5.75 -3.88
N LEU A 33 12.89 6.87 -3.16
CA LEU A 33 12.44 6.97 -1.77
C LEU A 33 10.93 7.14 -1.72
N ILE A 34 10.23 6.16 -1.14
CA ILE A 34 8.80 6.25 -0.82
C ILE A 34 8.63 7.22 0.35
N SER A 35 8.08 8.40 0.10
CA SER A 35 7.86 9.43 1.11
C SER A 35 6.47 9.41 1.72
N SER A 36 5.49 8.79 1.06
CA SER A 36 4.19 8.56 1.68
C SER A 36 3.61 7.23 1.26
N LEU A 37 2.77 6.68 2.14
CA LEU A 37 2.00 5.47 1.87
C LEU A 37 0.62 5.64 2.47
N THR A 38 -0.40 5.39 1.66
CA THR A 38 -1.80 5.39 2.04
C THR A 38 -2.42 4.07 1.62
N PHE A 39 -3.02 3.36 2.56
CA PHE A 39 -3.82 2.17 2.26
C PHE A 39 -5.22 2.60 1.86
N HIS A 40 -5.70 2.05 0.75
CA HIS A 40 -7.09 2.21 0.37
C HIS A 40 -7.80 0.94 0.78
N THR A 41 -8.91 1.12 1.46
CA THR A 41 -9.80 0.04 1.84
C THR A 41 -11.11 0.21 1.09
N ASN A 42 -11.95 -0.81 1.14
CA ASN A 42 -13.32 -0.71 0.65
C ASN A 42 -14.18 0.30 1.44
N GLN A 43 -13.68 0.87 2.54
CA GLN A 43 -14.42 1.81 3.41
C GLN A 43 -13.79 3.20 3.49
N ARG A 44 -12.46 3.31 3.45
CA ARG A 44 -11.73 4.58 3.63
C ARG A 44 -10.35 4.56 2.99
N LYS A 45 -9.69 5.72 3.00
CA LYS A 45 -8.25 5.85 2.78
C LYS A 45 -7.58 6.15 4.13
N ASP A 46 -6.54 5.41 4.48
CA ASP A 46 -5.79 5.61 5.73
C ASP A 46 -4.31 5.84 5.39
N GLU A 47 -3.85 7.07 5.61
CA GLU A 47 -2.45 7.44 5.39
C GLU A 47 -1.60 6.76 6.46
N ALA A 48 -0.75 5.81 6.10
CA ALA A 48 0.14 5.11 7.02
C ALA A 48 1.28 6.02 7.48
N PHE A 49 1.89 6.76 6.56
CA PHE A 49 2.89 7.78 6.88
C PHE A 49 3.01 8.80 5.75
N HIS A 50 3.53 9.98 6.11
CA HIS A 50 3.91 11.03 5.19
C HIS A 50 5.17 11.72 5.73
N LEU A 51 6.28 11.59 5.02
CA LEU A 51 7.55 12.18 5.40
C LEU A 51 7.60 13.62 4.90
N THR A 52 7.75 14.57 5.82
CA THR A 52 8.13 15.93 5.48
C THR A 52 9.65 15.99 5.33
N LEU A 53 10.12 15.87 4.09
CA LEU A 53 11.54 15.94 3.80
C LEU A 53 11.89 17.37 3.37
N ASN A 54 12.84 18.00 4.07
CA ASN A 54 13.45 19.26 3.63
C ASN A 54 14.51 18.96 2.56
N ILE A 55 14.07 18.39 1.43
CA ILE A 55 14.94 18.13 0.30
C ILE A 55 15.03 19.43 -0.50
N GLY A 56 16.24 19.97 -0.67
CA GLY A 56 16.47 21.26 -1.32
C GLY A 56 15.96 21.34 -2.77
N LYS A 57 16.88 21.32 -3.75
CA LYS A 57 16.56 21.52 -5.18
C LYS A 57 16.03 20.26 -5.89
N THR A 58 15.41 19.32 -5.20
CA THR A 58 14.80 18.17 -5.89
C THR A 58 13.43 18.55 -6.43
N GLY A 59 13.01 17.89 -7.52
CA GLY A 59 11.67 18.05 -8.06
C GLY A 59 10.59 17.65 -7.06
N PRO A 60 9.32 18.05 -7.30
CA PRO A 60 8.21 17.56 -6.51
C PRO A 60 8.15 16.02 -6.59
N PRO A 61 7.71 15.33 -5.52
CA PRO A 61 7.61 13.89 -5.56
C PRO A 61 6.59 13.43 -6.60
N MET A 62 6.86 12.28 -7.23
CA MET A 62 5.94 11.62 -8.14
C MET A 62 4.85 10.92 -7.33
N LYS A 63 3.59 11.17 -7.69
CA LYS A 63 2.45 10.46 -7.11
C LYS A 63 2.22 9.14 -7.84
N MET A 64 2.00 8.08 -7.09
CA MET A 64 1.66 6.75 -7.57
C MET A 64 0.40 6.24 -6.87
N GLU A 65 -0.49 5.62 -7.63
CA GLU A 65 -1.74 5.04 -7.12
C GLU A 65 -2.00 3.73 -7.85
N PHE A 66 -2.36 2.71 -7.08
CA PHE A 66 -2.69 1.39 -7.58
C PHE A 66 -3.95 0.87 -6.89
N HIS A 67 -4.91 0.46 -7.70
CA HIS A 67 -6.12 -0.21 -7.27
C HIS A 67 -6.15 -1.62 -7.83
N SER A 68 -6.37 -2.62 -6.98
CA SER A 68 -6.32 -4.02 -7.38
C SER A 68 -7.59 -4.55 -8.03
N GLY A 69 -8.72 -3.90 -7.79
CA GLY A 69 -10.03 -4.44 -8.17
C GLY A 69 -10.51 -5.59 -7.29
N ILE A 70 -9.87 -5.85 -6.13
CA ILE A 70 -10.37 -6.82 -5.13
C ILE A 70 -11.82 -6.47 -4.76
N LEU A 71 -12.67 -7.48 -4.77
CA LEU A 71 -14.08 -7.41 -4.39
C LEU A 71 -14.32 -8.03 -3.02
N GLU A 72 -13.51 -9.02 -2.64
CA GLU A 72 -13.65 -9.76 -1.39
C GLU A 72 -12.35 -9.83 -0.59
N ARG A 73 -12.48 -9.81 0.74
CA ARG A 73 -11.34 -9.87 1.68
C ARG A 73 -10.43 -11.09 1.48
N CYS A 74 -11.00 -12.23 1.09
CA CYS A 74 -10.28 -13.49 0.89
C CYS A 74 -9.38 -13.49 -0.36
N GLU A 75 -9.53 -12.51 -1.24
CA GLU A 75 -8.61 -12.33 -2.37
C GLU A 75 -7.28 -11.71 -1.93
N PHE A 76 -7.23 -10.99 -0.80
CA PHE A 76 -5.98 -10.38 -0.33
C PHE A 76 -5.04 -11.42 0.30
N GLU A 77 -3.83 -11.57 -0.25
CA GLU A 77 -2.86 -12.58 0.23
C GLU A 77 -1.71 -12.00 1.05
N GLY A 78 -1.49 -10.69 0.99
CA GLY A 78 -0.44 -10.02 1.76
C GLY A 78 0.40 -9.05 0.95
N PHE A 79 1.37 -8.45 1.64
CA PHE A 79 2.30 -7.49 1.05
C PHE A 79 3.64 -8.13 0.72
N PHE A 80 4.30 -7.61 -0.31
CA PHE A 80 5.68 -7.93 -0.65
C PHE A 80 6.38 -6.67 -1.16
N GLY A 81 7.71 -6.70 -1.15
CA GLY A 81 8.49 -5.53 -1.55
C GLY A 81 9.95 -5.69 -1.22
N ALA A 82 10.67 -4.58 -1.33
CA ALA A 82 12.09 -4.47 -1.08
C ALA A 82 12.37 -3.25 -0.20
N HIS A 83 13.44 -3.36 0.56
CA HIS A 83 14.02 -2.25 1.29
C HIS A 83 15.53 -2.25 1.04
N ASP A 84 16.17 -1.11 1.22
CA ASP A 84 17.61 -1.05 1.43
C ASP A 84 17.92 -0.91 2.93
N ASP A 85 19.17 -0.60 3.28
CA ASP A 85 19.61 -0.42 4.67
C ASP A 85 18.90 0.74 5.38
N THR A 86 18.25 1.63 4.63
CA THR A 86 17.77 2.93 5.09
C THR A 86 16.25 3.09 4.97
N TYR A 87 15.64 2.65 3.86
CA TYR A 87 14.21 2.87 3.60
C TYR A 87 13.56 1.76 2.77
N LEU A 88 12.22 1.80 2.75
CA LEU A 88 11.39 0.97 1.89
C LEU A 88 11.50 1.47 0.45
N SER A 89 12.05 0.65 -0.45
CA SER A 89 12.27 1.01 -1.86
C SER A 89 11.10 0.60 -2.75
N THR A 90 10.44 -0.52 -2.44
CA THR A 90 9.24 -0.96 -3.14
C THR A 90 8.23 -1.57 -2.18
N ILE A 91 6.95 -1.39 -2.49
CA ILE A 91 5.85 -2.06 -1.81
C ILE A 91 4.77 -2.40 -2.82
N ASN A 92 4.29 -3.63 -2.73
CA ASN A 92 3.26 -4.22 -3.57
C ASN A 92 2.39 -5.13 -2.70
N PHE A 93 1.30 -5.64 -3.26
CA PHE A 93 0.50 -6.65 -2.60
C PHE A 93 0.01 -7.71 -3.59
N SER A 94 -0.20 -8.92 -3.08
CA SER A 94 -0.64 -10.08 -3.85
C SER A 94 -2.15 -10.27 -3.71
N VAL A 95 -2.76 -10.68 -4.82
CA VAL A 95 -4.20 -10.93 -4.94
C VAL A 95 -4.41 -12.33 -5.50
N ARG A 96 -5.25 -13.11 -4.83
CA ARG A 96 -5.78 -14.38 -5.30
C ARG A 96 -7.01 -14.13 -6.13
N HIS A 97 -7.00 -14.59 -7.37
CA HIS A 97 -8.21 -14.63 -8.17
C HIS A 97 -9.19 -15.66 -7.60
N ILE A 98 -10.36 -15.20 -7.18
CA ILE A 98 -11.48 -16.07 -6.83
C ILE A 98 -12.43 -16.03 -8.02
N PHE A 99 -12.63 -17.19 -8.66
CA PHE A 99 -13.66 -17.30 -9.67
C PHE A 99 -15.01 -17.29 -8.97
N HIS A 100 -15.69 -16.15 -9.02
CA HIS A 100 -17.12 -16.13 -8.73
C HIS A 100 -17.79 -16.93 -9.84
N ASP A 101 -18.49 -18.01 -9.45
CA ASP A 101 -19.22 -18.85 -10.40
C ASP A 101 -20.00 -17.95 -11.35
N ILE A 102 -19.60 -17.99 -12.63
CA ILE A 102 -20.35 -17.35 -13.70
C ILE A 102 -21.68 -18.07 -13.66
N GLU A 103 -22.73 -17.40 -13.18
CA GLU A 103 -24.10 -17.90 -13.36
C GLU A 103 -24.27 -18.17 -14.85
N THR A 104 -24.22 -19.45 -15.23
CA THR A 104 -24.61 -19.90 -16.55
C THR A 104 -26.05 -19.46 -16.71
N ILE A 105 -26.25 -18.40 -17.49
CA ILE A 105 -27.56 -17.98 -18.00
C ILE A 105 -28.17 -19.23 -18.66
N LYS A 106 -29.25 -19.72 -18.07
CA LYS A 106 -30.09 -20.78 -18.64
C LYS A 106 -30.94 -20.23 -19.78
#